data_AF-A0A7S1S2Y6-F1
#
_entry.id   AF-A0A7S1S2Y6-F1
#
_cell.length_a   1.000
_cell.length_b   1.000
_cell.length_c   1.000
_cell.angle_alpha   90.00
_cell.angle_beta   90.00
_cell.angle_gamma   90.00
#
_symmetry.space_group_name_H-M   'P 1'
#
loop_
_entity.id
_entity.type
_entity.pdbx_description
1 polymer ?
#
loop_
_entity_poly.entity_id
_entity_poly.type
_entity_poly.pdbx_seq_one_letter_code
_entity_poly.pdbx_strand_id
1 'polypeptide(L)'
;MAQALPARLHAPAAPASPPLGKAMAALLNARSRASLLRGLSAASRAYGTSLPVPTPPQGTGVVFHSRMQPPKYSLSNPKWFSIFFACNLGAYLGHYLYLRLLMPSNPPNPPRNPDEARPEKHMHTVDED
;
A
#
# COMPACT_ATOMS: atom_id res chain seq x y z
N MET A 1 -14.15 -50.00 66.27
CA MET A 1 -13.64 -49.97 64.88
C MET A 1 -14.51 -49.01 64.09
N ALA A 2 -14.04 -47.79 63.85
CA ALA A 2 -14.71 -46.82 62.99
C ALA A 2 -13.65 -46.26 62.03
N GLN A 3 -13.81 -46.59 60.75
CA GLN A 3 -12.89 -46.29 59.66
C GLN A 3 -13.26 -44.92 59.08
N ALA A 4 -12.42 -43.91 59.28
CA ALA A 4 -12.62 -42.58 58.72
C ALA A 4 -11.99 -42.51 57.31
N LEU A 5 -12.80 -42.18 56.31
CA LEU A 5 -12.43 -41.98 54.90
C LEU A 5 -11.51 -40.75 54.72
N PRO A 6 -10.46 -40.80 53.88
CA PRO A 6 -9.66 -39.63 53.56
C PRO A 6 -10.33 -38.74 52.51
N ALA A 7 -10.24 -37.43 52.76
CA ALA A 7 -10.73 -36.34 51.93
C ALA A 7 -10.09 -36.36 50.52
N ARG A 8 -10.93 -36.35 49.48
CA ARG A 8 -10.51 -36.15 48.08
C ARG A 8 -10.08 -34.68 47.87
N LEU A 9 -8.79 -34.47 47.65
CA LEU A 9 -8.23 -33.22 47.14
C LEU A 9 -8.74 -32.97 45.71
N HIS A 10 -9.39 -31.83 45.50
CA HIS A 10 -9.85 -31.36 44.20
C HIS A 10 -8.64 -30.79 43.43
N ALA A 11 -8.26 -31.43 42.33
CA ALA A 11 -7.23 -30.91 41.43
C ALA A 11 -7.81 -29.75 40.58
N PRO A 12 -7.07 -28.67 40.35
CA PRO A 12 -7.50 -27.61 39.45
C PRO A 12 -7.50 -28.10 37.99
N ALA A 13 -8.57 -27.80 37.26
CA ALA A 13 -8.72 -28.13 35.85
C ALA A 13 -7.58 -27.54 35.02
N ALA A 14 -6.96 -28.36 34.17
CA ALA A 14 -5.92 -27.94 33.23
C ALA A 14 -6.48 -26.92 32.22
N PRO A 15 -5.69 -25.91 31.81
CA PRO A 15 -6.12 -24.96 30.79
C PRO A 15 -6.36 -25.69 29.47
N ALA A 16 -7.54 -25.49 28.89
CA ALA A 16 -7.92 -26.08 27.61
C ALA A 16 -6.92 -25.67 26.52
N SER A 17 -6.26 -26.65 25.90
CA SER A 17 -5.42 -26.43 24.73
C SER A 17 -6.27 -25.81 23.61
N PRO A 18 -5.83 -24.71 22.98
CA PRO A 18 -6.57 -24.13 21.86
C PRO A 18 -6.68 -25.17 20.74
N PRO A 19 -7.82 -25.24 20.04
CA PRO A 19 -8.00 -26.23 18.98
C PRO A 19 -6.91 -26.05 17.92
N LEU A 20 -6.31 -27.16 17.49
CA LEU A 20 -5.16 -27.25 16.58
C LEU A 20 -5.24 -26.28 15.38
N GLY A 21 -6.45 -26.08 14.83
CA GLY A 21 -6.69 -25.15 13.71
C GLY A 21 -6.42 -23.67 14.04
N LYS A 22 -6.70 -23.22 15.27
CA LYS A 22 -6.40 -21.83 15.69
C LYS A 22 -4.90 -21.61 15.89
N ALA A 23 -4.19 -22.63 16.38
CA ALA A 23 -2.74 -22.58 16.53
C ALA A 23 -2.03 -22.55 15.17
N MET A 24 -2.48 -23.35 14.20
CA MET A 24 -1.96 -23.32 12.83
C MET A 24 -2.25 -21.99 12.13
N ALA A 25 -3.46 -21.44 12.28
CA ALA A 25 -3.81 -20.13 11.73
C ALA A 25 -2.94 -19.00 12.31
N ALA A 26 -2.67 -19.04 13.62
CA ALA A 26 -1.77 -18.10 14.28
C ALA A 26 -0.32 -18.23 13.77
N LEU A 27 0.17 -19.45 13.56
CA LEU A 27 1.50 -19.72 13.00
C LEU A 27 1.64 -19.24 11.55
N LEU A 28 0.62 -19.46 10.72
CA LEU A 28 0.59 -18.98 9.34
C LEU A 28 0.59 -17.44 9.28
N ASN A 29 -0.20 -16.79 10.15
CA ASN A 29 -0.24 -15.34 10.26
C ASN A 29 1.04 -14.73 10.84
N ALA A 30 1.71 -15.43 11.76
CA ALA A 30 3.01 -15.01 12.29
C ALA A 30 4.11 -15.13 11.21
N ARG A 31 4.08 -16.21 10.42
CA ARG A 31 5.04 -16.43 9.32
C ARG A 31 4.89 -15.42 8.19
N SER A 32 3.68 -15.03 7.83
CA SER A 32 3.43 -14.02 6.79
C SER A 32 3.87 -12.62 7.24
N ARG A 33 3.68 -12.27 8.51
CA ARG A 33 4.18 -11.01 9.08
C ARG A 33 5.71 -10.98 9.18
N ALA A 34 6.32 -12.10 9.57
CA ALA A 34 7.78 -12.21 9.65
C ALA A 34 8.45 -12.10 8.28
N SER A 35 7.84 -12.62 7.19
CA SER A 35 8.41 -12.48 5.85
C SER A 35 8.36 -11.04 5.33
N LEU A 36 7.27 -10.31 5.61
CA LEU A 36 7.15 -8.89 5.26
C LEU A 36 8.21 -8.03 5.96
N LEU A 37 8.43 -8.26 7.26
CA LEU A 37 9.46 -7.53 8.02
C LEU A 37 10.88 -7.87 7.57
N ARG A 38 11.15 -9.11 7.16
CA ARG A 38 12.46 -9.52 6.61
C ARG A 38 12.74 -8.89 5.24
N GLY A 39 11.71 -8.71 4.41
CA GLY A 39 11.82 -8.03 3.12
C GLY A 39 12.16 -6.54 3.25
N LEU A 40 11.64 -5.87 4.28
CA LEU A 40 11.93 -4.46 4.56
C LEU A 40 13.37 -4.23 5.04
N SER A 41 13.92 -5.14 5.85
CA SER A 41 15.31 -5.04 6.33
C SER A 41 16.36 -5.32 5.24
N ALA A 42 16.05 -6.16 4.25
CA ALA A 42 16.96 -6.45 3.12
C ALA A 42 16.94 -5.35 2.03
N ALA A 43 15.98 -4.42 2.10
CA ALA A 43 15.92 -3.26 1.19
C ALA A 43 16.87 -2.12 1.63
N SER A 44 17.50 -2.23 2.79
CA SER A 44 18.49 -1.28 3.29
C SER A 44 19.83 -1.47 2.57
N ARG A 45 20.06 -0.65 1.52
CA ARG A 45 21.37 -0.26 0.95
C ARG A 45 22.03 -1.18 -0.07
N ALA A 46 21.31 -1.54 -1.13
CA ALA A 46 21.97 -1.76 -2.42
C ALA A 46 22.01 -0.42 -3.19
N TYR A 47 22.97 0.45 -2.88
CA TYR A 47 23.29 1.59 -3.75
C TYR A 47 24.14 1.05 -4.91
N GLY A 48 23.47 0.70 -6.01
CA GLY A 48 24.11 0.16 -7.20
C GLY A 48 23.09 -0.12 -8.28
N THR A 49 23.51 -0.04 -9.54
CA THR A 49 22.70 -0.49 -10.66
C THR A 49 22.75 -2.01 -10.76
N SER A 50 21.71 -2.59 -11.34
CA SER A 50 21.74 -4.00 -11.76
C SER A 50 22.50 -4.20 -13.09
N LEU A 51 23.19 -3.18 -13.58
CA LEU A 51 23.83 -3.19 -14.89
C LEU A 51 25.31 -3.57 -14.76
N PRO A 52 25.86 -4.38 -15.68
CA PRO A 52 27.27 -4.75 -15.65
C PRO A 52 28.14 -3.50 -15.84
N VAL A 53 29.19 -3.38 -15.03
CA VAL A 53 30.19 -2.32 -15.19
C VAL A 53 31.01 -2.64 -16.44
N PRO A 54 31.12 -1.72 -17.42
CA PRO A 54 31.91 -1.98 -18.62
C PRO A 54 33.39 -2.15 -18.29
N THR A 55 34.02 -3.19 -18.86
CA THR A 55 35.45 -3.43 -18.73
C THR A 55 36.23 -2.54 -19.72
N PRO A 56 37.26 -1.80 -19.27
CA PRO A 56 38.06 -0.99 -20.17
C PRO A 56 38.95 -1.88 -21.06
N PRO A 57 39.25 -1.46 -22.31
CA PRO A 57 40.16 -2.18 -23.19
C PRO A 57 41.61 -2.13 -22.67
N GLN A 58 42.39 -3.18 -22.94
CA GLN A 58 43.78 -3.30 -22.48
C GLN A 58 44.66 -2.15 -22.99
N GLY A 59 45.51 -1.60 -22.12
CA GLY A 59 46.45 -0.51 -22.47
C GLY A 59 45.91 0.91 -22.28
N THR A 60 44.62 1.09 -21.99
CA THR A 60 44.08 2.40 -21.61
C THR A 60 44.24 2.62 -20.10
N GLY A 61 45.20 3.45 -19.70
CA GLY A 61 45.26 4.01 -18.34
C GLY A 61 43.89 4.61 -17.99
N VAL A 62 43.43 4.36 -16.77
CA VAL A 62 42.03 4.47 -16.31
C VAL A 62 41.44 5.88 -16.49
N VAL A 63 41.11 6.28 -17.72
CA VAL A 63 40.45 7.53 -18.06
C VAL A 63 39.15 7.16 -18.77
N PHE A 64 38.11 6.92 -17.99
CA PHE A 64 36.77 6.75 -18.54
C PHE A 64 36.28 8.09 -19.06
N HIS A 65 35.82 8.12 -20.31
CA HIS A 65 35.15 9.29 -20.88
C HIS A 65 33.92 9.64 -20.01
N SER A 66 33.63 10.93 -19.81
CA SER A 66 32.53 11.38 -18.93
C SER A 66 31.15 10.82 -19.30
N ARG A 67 30.98 10.34 -20.54
CA ARG A 67 29.76 9.67 -21.02
C ARG A 67 29.67 8.17 -20.67
N MET A 68 30.69 7.60 -20.04
CA MET A 68 30.73 6.20 -19.57
C MET A 68 30.43 6.07 -18.08
N GLN A 69 29.78 7.05 -17.47
CA GLN A 69 29.33 6.92 -16.09
C GLN A 69 28.26 5.82 -16.02
N PRO A 70 28.44 4.80 -15.16
CA PRO A 70 27.35 3.87 -14.91
C PRO A 70 26.16 4.66 -14.39
N PRO A 71 24.92 4.35 -14.82
CA PRO A 71 23.75 5.02 -14.30
C PRO A 71 23.79 4.99 -12.77
N LYS A 72 23.38 6.05 -12.08
CA LYS A 72 23.48 6.06 -10.61
C LYS A 72 22.41 5.19 -9.96
N TYR A 73 21.26 5.10 -10.64
CA TYR A 73 20.08 4.37 -10.21
C TYR A 73 19.51 3.61 -11.41
N SER A 74 19.18 2.34 -11.19
CA SER A 74 18.45 1.52 -12.15
C SER A 74 17.35 0.81 -11.38
N LEU A 75 16.11 1.00 -11.81
CA LEU A 75 14.95 0.31 -11.24
C LEU A 75 14.66 -0.92 -12.08
N SER A 76 14.49 -2.07 -11.44
CA SER A 76 13.99 -3.24 -12.16
C SER A 76 12.53 -3.03 -12.56
N ASN A 77 12.11 -3.59 -13.70
CA ASN A 77 10.73 -3.52 -14.17
C ASN A 77 9.67 -3.80 -13.08
N PRO A 78 9.78 -4.86 -12.26
CA PRO A 78 8.78 -5.10 -11.21
C PRO A 78 8.73 -3.98 -10.15
N LYS A 79 9.87 -3.38 -9.80
CA LYS A 79 9.92 -2.23 -8.88
C LYS A 79 9.31 -0.97 -9.50
N TRP A 80 9.46 -0.80 -10.81
CA TRP A 80 8.88 0.34 -11.52
C TRP A 80 7.36 0.21 -11.58
N PHE A 81 6.86 -0.95 -11.98
CA PHE A 81 5.42 -1.21 -12.03
C PHE A 81 4.78 -1.14 -10.65
N SER A 82 5.45 -1.62 -9.58
CA SER A 82 4.90 -1.51 -8.24
C SER A 82 4.70 -0.05 -7.80
N ILE A 83 5.68 0.83 -8.05
CA ILE A 83 5.55 2.26 -7.79
C ILE A 83 4.45 2.87 -8.67
N PHE A 84 4.46 2.57 -9.96
CA PHE A 84 3.45 3.05 -10.90
C PHE A 84 2.03 2.71 -10.44
N PHE A 85 1.76 1.45 -10.10
CA PHE A 85 0.44 1.03 -9.63
C PHE A 85 0.09 1.60 -8.26
N ALA A 86 1.04 1.70 -7.33
CA ALA A 86 0.78 2.32 -6.02
C ALA A 86 0.37 3.79 -6.15
N CYS A 87 1.08 4.56 -7.00
CA CYS A 87 0.76 5.97 -7.26
C CYS A 87 -0.61 6.12 -7.92
N ASN A 88 -0.89 5.35 -8.97
CA ASN A 88 -2.18 5.42 -9.66
C ASN A 88 -3.33 5.01 -8.73
N LEU A 89 -3.20 3.88 -8.04
CA LEU A 89 -4.21 3.40 -7.11
C LEU A 89 -4.46 4.44 -6.00
N GLY A 90 -3.41 5.02 -5.43
CA GLY A 90 -3.53 6.09 -4.43
C GLY A 90 -4.24 7.32 -4.97
N ALA A 91 -3.93 7.75 -6.20
CA ALA A 91 -4.57 8.91 -6.82
C ALA A 91 -6.08 8.68 -7.06
N TYR A 92 -6.44 7.54 -7.66
CA TYR A 92 -7.85 7.23 -7.94
C TYR A 92 -8.64 6.97 -6.66
N LEU A 93 -8.09 6.23 -5.70
CA LEU A 93 -8.75 6.00 -4.40
C LEU A 93 -8.88 7.31 -3.61
N GLY A 94 -7.83 8.12 -3.56
CA GLY A 94 -7.85 9.40 -2.88
C GLY A 94 -8.90 10.34 -3.48
N HIS A 95 -8.97 10.41 -4.81
CA HIS A 95 -9.99 11.18 -5.50
C HIS A 95 -11.41 10.67 -5.22
N TYR A 96 -11.63 9.36 -5.30
CA TYR A 96 -12.93 8.77 -4.99
C TYR A 96 -13.37 9.02 -3.55
N LEU A 97 -12.46 8.83 -2.58
CA LEU A 97 -12.72 9.10 -1.17
C LEU A 97 -13.01 10.57 -0.93
N TYR A 98 -12.27 11.47 -1.59
CA TYR A 98 -12.52 12.90 -1.51
C TYR A 98 -13.93 13.24 -1.98
N LEU A 99 -14.33 12.80 -3.17
CA LEU A 99 -15.67 13.10 -3.72
C LEU A 99 -16.81 12.50 -2.88
N ARG A 100 -16.61 11.33 -2.27
CA ARG A 100 -17.68 10.61 -1.57
C ARG A 100 -17.80 10.96 -0.09
N LEU A 101 -16.69 11.26 0.58
CA LEU A 101 -16.65 11.39 2.03
C LEU A 101 -16.31 12.80 2.51
N LEU A 102 -15.52 13.56 1.74
CA LEU A 102 -15.04 14.87 2.16
C LEU A 102 -15.75 16.02 1.45
N MET A 103 -16.05 15.87 0.15
CA MET A 103 -16.67 16.90 -0.65
C MET A 103 -18.16 17.01 -0.27
N PRO A 104 -18.62 18.16 0.24
CA PRO A 104 -20.04 18.39 0.45
C PRO A 104 -20.76 18.27 -0.88
N SER A 105 -21.82 17.47 -0.92
CA SER A 105 -22.67 17.40 -2.11
C SER A 105 -23.39 18.72 -2.27
N ASN A 106 -23.25 19.36 -3.44
CA ASN A 106 -24.10 20.50 -3.76
C ASN A 106 -25.55 20.02 -3.71
N PRO A 107 -26.44 20.64 -2.91
CA PRO A 107 -27.84 20.25 -2.89
C PRO A 107 -28.41 20.27 -4.32
N PRO A 108 -29.38 19.39 -4.62
CA PRO A 108 -30.05 19.46 -5.91
C PRO A 108 -30.57 20.88 -6.12
N ASN A 109 -30.41 21.39 -7.34
CA ASN A 109 -30.91 22.71 -7.68
C ASN A 109 -32.41 22.74 -7.34
N PRO A 110 -32.92 23.77 -6.63
CA PRO A 110 -34.30 23.80 -6.22
C PRO A 110 -35.24 23.69 -7.43
N PRO A 111 -36.47 23.18 -7.24
CA PRO A 111 -37.46 23.16 -8.31
C PRO A 111 -37.62 24.54 -8.95
N ARG A 112 -37.63 24.58 -10.28
CA ARG A 112 -37.81 25.82 -11.03
C ARG A 112 -39.13 26.48 -10.62
N ASN A 113 -39.10 27.78 -10.32
CA ASN A 113 -40.33 28.53 -10.04
C ASN A 113 -41.24 28.51 -11.29
N PRO A 114 -42.51 28.07 -11.19
CA PRO A 114 -43.42 28.04 -12.33
C PRO A 114 -43.73 29.43 -12.91
N ASP A 115 -43.62 30.49 -12.09
CA ASP A 115 -43.91 31.86 -12.50
C ASP A 115 -42.71 32.57 -13.16
N GLU A 116 -41.54 31.91 -13.19
CA GLU A 116 -40.31 32.50 -13.69
C GLU A 116 -40.14 32.26 -15.19
N ALA A 117 -40.20 33.35 -15.95
CA ALA A 117 -39.92 33.34 -17.39
C ALA A 117 -38.56 32.69 -17.69
N ARG A 118 -38.49 31.96 -18.80
CA ARG A 118 -37.22 31.38 -19.25
C ARG A 118 -36.26 32.54 -19.59
N PRO A 119 -35.03 32.56 -19.03
CA PRO A 119 -34.03 33.51 -19.48
C PRO A 119 -33.78 33.30 -20.97
N GLU A 120 -33.90 34.36 -21.76
CA GLU A 120 -33.67 34.31 -23.21
C GLU A 120 -32.17 34.16 -23.53
N LYS A 121 -31.33 34.73 -22.68
CA LYS A 121 -29.88 34.77 -22.85
C LYS A 121 -29.19 34.60 -21.49
N HIS A 122 -28.08 33.86 -21.47
CA HIS A 122 -27.23 33.79 -20.29
C HIS A 122 -26.49 35.12 -20.16
N MET A 123 -26.34 35.65 -18.94
CA MET A 123 -25.75 36.98 -18.69
C MET A 123 -24.33 37.16 -19.25
N HIS A 124 -23.65 36.06 -19.59
CA HIS A 124 -22.31 36.04 -20.16
C HIS A 124 -22.25 35.60 -21.62
N THR A 125 -23.38 35.45 -22.29
CA THR A 125 -23.36 35.21 -23.74
C THR A 125 -22.98 36.52 -24.42
N VAL A 126 -21.90 36.53 -25.22
CA VAL A 126 -21.47 37.69 -26.00
C VAL A 126 -22.58 38.05 -27.02
N ASP A 127 -22.75 39.33 -27.34
CA ASP A 127 -23.63 39.74 -28.46
C ASP A 127 -22.96 39.31 -29.77
N GLU A 128 -23.70 38.59 -30.63
CA GLU A 128 -23.21 38.30 -31.98
C GLU A 128 -23.47 39.56 -32.81
N ASP A 129 -22.41 40.34 -33.06
CA ASP A 129 -22.37 41.49 -33.96
C ASP A 129 -22.42 41.06 -35.43
#